data_AF-A0A545UG10-F1
#
_entry.id   AF-A0A545UG10-F1
#
_cell.length_a   1.000
_cell.length_b   1.000
_cell.length_c   1.000
_cell.angle_alpha   90.00
_cell.angle_beta   90.00
_cell.angle_gamma   90.00
#
_symmetry.space_group_name_H-M   'P 1'
#
loop_
_entity.id
_entity.type
_entity.pdbx_description
1 polymer ?
#
loop_
_entity_poly.entity_id
_entity_poly.type
_entity_poly.pdbx_seq_one_letter_code
_entity_poly.pdbx_strand_id
1 'polypeptide(L)'
;MRYLALLSLLLVTSCARDTSLLKQANQQKLCPAFEKPTWHPVNEPSTDPDNLISKQKFAVLPTHQTLWFEAQNNYIGLCIVPGNQDRRMTPGCATAYATYVKQGDEWKLDEQKVTICPS
;
A
#
# COMPACT_ATOMS: atom_id res chain seq x y z
N MET A 1 43.32 5.15 -31.80
CA MET A 1 42.96 5.58 -30.44
C MET A 1 41.54 6.17 -30.42
N ARG A 2 40.49 5.35 -30.55
CA ARG A 2 39.09 5.83 -30.61
C ARG A 2 38.12 5.05 -29.70
N TYR A 3 38.62 4.05 -28.97
CA TYR A 3 37.80 3.14 -28.16
C TYR A 3 37.79 3.42 -26.65
N LEU A 4 38.54 4.44 -26.19
CA LEU A 4 38.69 4.74 -24.76
C LEU A 4 37.66 5.74 -24.20
N ALA A 5 36.87 6.40 -25.04
CA ALA A 5 35.90 7.40 -24.60
C ALA A 5 34.48 6.84 -24.35
N LEU A 6 34.22 5.58 -24.71
CA LEU A 6 32.89 4.95 -24.57
C LEU A 6 32.71 4.16 -23.27
N LEU A 7 33.78 3.90 -22.52
CA LEU A 7 33.71 3.11 -21.28
C LEU A 7 33.31 3.93 -20.04
N SER A 8 33.39 5.26 -20.10
CA SER A 8 33.16 6.15 -18.94
C SER A 8 31.70 6.58 -18.76
N LEU A 9 30.79 6.28 -19.69
CA LEU A 9 29.37 6.63 -19.56
C LEU A 9 28.51 5.58 -18.83
N LEU A 10 29.08 4.43 -18.46
CA LEU A 10 28.33 3.33 -17.81
C LEU A 10 28.32 3.38 -16.27
N LEU A 11 28.93 4.38 -15.64
CA LEU A 11 29.11 4.42 -14.17
C LEU A 11 28.23 5.43 -13.42
N VAL A 12 27.33 6.16 -14.09
CA VAL A 12 26.53 7.23 -13.44
C VAL A 12 25.10 6.81 -13.05
N THR A 13 24.65 5.59 -13.35
CA THR A 13 23.26 5.16 -13.09
C THR A 13 23.03 4.43 -11.76
N SER A 14 24.06 4.17 -10.95
CA SER A 14 23.94 3.26 -9.78
C SER A 14 23.52 3.91 -8.46
N CYS A 15 23.04 5.15 -8.45
CA CYS A 15 22.59 5.84 -7.23
C CYS A 15 21.11 6.27 -7.24
N ALA A 16 20.26 5.72 -8.12
CA ALA A 16 18.82 5.72 -7.90
C ALA A 16 18.48 4.65 -6.83
N ARG A 17 18.98 4.87 -5.62
CA ARG A 17 18.85 3.95 -4.47
C ARG A 17 17.41 4.03 -3.97
N ASP A 18 16.56 3.20 -4.56
CA ASP A 18 15.34 2.60 -4.01
C ASP A 18 14.51 3.45 -3.04
N THR A 19 14.11 4.66 -3.46
CA THR A 19 13.05 5.42 -2.78
C THR A 19 11.73 4.63 -2.70
N SER A 20 11.54 3.66 -3.59
CA SER A 20 10.45 2.68 -3.58
C SER A 20 10.39 1.88 -2.28
N LEU A 21 11.49 1.25 -1.87
CA LEU A 21 11.53 0.40 -0.67
C LEU A 21 11.25 1.18 0.62
N LEU A 22 11.76 2.42 0.72
CA LEU A 22 11.50 3.30 1.85
C LEU A 22 10.03 3.75 1.91
N LYS A 23 9.42 4.05 0.76
CA LYS A 23 7.99 4.38 0.68
C LYS A 23 7.12 3.18 1.07
N GLN A 24 7.47 1.98 0.61
CA GLN A 24 6.79 0.73 0.91
C GLN A 24 6.87 0.35 2.40
N ALA A 25 8.05 0.45 3.01
CA ALA A 25 8.22 0.20 4.44
C ALA A 25 7.41 1.18 5.31
N ASN A 26 7.30 2.44 4.89
CA ASN A 26 6.46 3.42 5.57
C ASN A 26 4.96 3.12 5.44
N GLN A 27 4.50 2.60 4.30
CA GLN A 27 3.10 2.20 4.12
C GLN A 27 2.72 1.04 5.04
N GLN A 28 3.58 0.03 5.19
CA GLN A 28 3.33 -1.10 6.10
C GLN A 28 3.23 -0.64 7.56
N LYS A 29 4.10 0.29 8.00
CA LYS A 29 4.06 0.84 9.36
C LYS A 29 2.74 1.56 9.70
N LEU A 30 2.12 2.21 8.71
CA LEU A 30 0.82 2.86 8.89
C LEU A 30 -0.33 1.85 8.90
N CYS A 31 -0.08 0.64 8.39
CA CYS A 31 -1.09 -0.38 8.15
C CYS A 31 -0.71 -1.73 8.79
N PRO A 32 -0.72 -1.83 10.13
CA PRO A 32 -0.32 -3.04 10.86
C PRO A 32 -1.05 -4.33 10.46
N ALA A 33 -2.28 -4.23 9.94
CA ALA A 33 -3.00 -5.40 9.41
C ALA A 33 -2.26 -6.09 8.24
N PHE A 34 -1.36 -5.37 7.55
CA PHE A 34 -0.62 -5.81 6.37
C PHE A 34 0.90 -5.91 6.61
N GLU A 35 1.36 -5.92 7.87
CA GLU A 35 2.77 -6.11 8.20
C GLU A 35 3.30 -7.54 7.95
N LYS A 36 2.40 -8.52 7.83
CA LYS A 36 2.79 -9.92 7.57
C LYS A 36 3.49 -10.03 6.21
N PRO A 37 4.51 -10.89 6.06
CA PRO A 37 5.31 -11.02 4.83
C PRO A 37 4.51 -11.51 3.63
N THR A 38 3.28 -12.00 3.84
CA THR A 38 2.35 -12.38 2.78
C THR A 38 1.81 -11.18 2.00
N TRP A 39 1.85 -9.98 2.57
CA TRP A 39 1.32 -8.76 1.98
C TRP A 39 2.45 -7.87 1.46
N HIS A 40 2.29 -7.40 0.22
CA HIS A 40 3.24 -6.54 -0.44
C HIS A 40 2.55 -5.23 -0.84
N PRO A 41 3.09 -4.07 -0.43
CA PRO A 41 2.53 -2.78 -0.82
C PRO A 41 2.66 -2.55 -2.33
N VAL A 42 1.56 -2.14 -2.95
CA VAL A 42 1.47 -1.76 -4.36
C VAL A 42 0.96 -0.33 -4.47
N ASN A 43 1.31 0.38 -5.55
CA ASN A 43 0.78 1.73 -5.77
C ASN A 43 -0.72 1.69 -6.09
N GLU A 44 -1.12 0.71 -6.89
CA GLU A 44 -2.48 0.47 -7.34
C GLU A 44 -2.62 -1.04 -7.58
N PRO A 45 -3.74 -1.67 -7.20
CA PRO A 45 -3.94 -3.08 -7.45
C PRO A 45 -4.11 -3.34 -8.96
N SER A 46 -3.83 -4.56 -9.39
CA SER A 46 -4.04 -5.00 -10.78
C SER A 46 -5.51 -5.04 -11.24
N THR A 47 -6.46 -4.64 -10.38
CA THR A 47 -7.91 -4.64 -10.63
C THR A 47 -8.50 -3.24 -10.46
N ASP A 48 -9.80 -3.08 -10.73
CA ASP A 48 -10.53 -1.81 -10.58
C ASP A 48 -10.59 -1.37 -9.11
N PRO A 49 -9.79 -0.35 -8.70
CA PRO A 49 -9.70 0.05 -7.29
C PRO A 49 -10.97 0.75 -6.80
N ASP A 50 -11.66 1.48 -7.68
CA ASP A 50 -12.90 2.18 -7.33
C ASP A 50 -14.02 1.18 -7.06
N ASN A 51 -14.07 0.11 -7.85
CA ASN A 51 -14.99 -1.01 -7.60
C ASN A 51 -14.74 -1.64 -6.22
N LEU A 52 -13.48 -1.87 -5.85
CA LEU A 52 -13.15 -2.42 -4.53
C LEU A 52 -13.53 -1.44 -3.41
N ILE A 53 -13.19 -0.15 -3.54
CA ILE A 53 -13.56 0.90 -2.56
C ILE A 53 -15.08 0.99 -2.40
N SER A 54 -15.86 0.73 -3.45
CA SER A 54 -17.33 0.73 -3.35
C SER A 54 -17.91 -0.44 -2.54
N LYS A 55 -17.16 -1.53 -2.35
CA LYS A 55 -17.62 -2.75 -1.66
C LYS A 55 -17.43 -2.72 -0.15
N GLN A 56 -16.51 -1.90 0.36
CA GLN A 56 -16.29 -1.75 1.80
C GLN A 56 -17.35 -0.84 2.46
N LYS A 57 -17.50 -0.91 3.79
CA LYS A 57 -18.60 -0.24 4.52
C LYS A 57 -18.22 1.04 5.29
N PHE A 58 -16.96 1.44 5.28
CA PHE A 58 -16.45 2.66 5.90
C PHE A 58 -16.46 3.86 4.92
N ALA A 59 -16.67 5.05 5.47
CA ALA A 59 -16.59 6.29 4.69
C ALA A 59 -15.12 6.63 4.38
N VAL A 60 -14.83 6.89 3.11
CA VAL A 60 -13.54 7.44 2.69
C VAL A 60 -13.66 8.96 2.64
N LEU A 61 -13.07 9.64 3.62
CA LEU A 61 -13.06 11.10 3.64
C LEU A 61 -12.03 11.63 2.63
N PRO A 62 -12.22 12.82 2.03
CA PRO A 62 -11.24 13.42 1.12
C PRO A 62 -9.86 13.63 1.74
N THR A 63 -9.81 13.72 3.07
CA THR A 63 -8.57 13.86 3.84
C THR A 63 -7.89 12.53 4.11
N HIS A 64 -8.48 11.40 3.74
CA HIS A 64 -7.88 10.08 3.92
C HIS A 64 -7.00 9.71 2.73
N GLN A 65 -5.96 8.93 2.99
CA GLN A 65 -5.12 8.30 1.98
C GLN A 65 -5.46 6.81 1.90
N THR A 66 -5.58 6.29 0.68
CA THR A 66 -5.72 4.86 0.40
C THR A 66 -4.36 4.25 0.08
N LEU A 67 -4.04 3.14 0.74
CA LEU A 67 -2.83 2.36 0.54
C LEU A 67 -3.23 0.93 0.17
N TRP A 68 -2.60 0.39 -0.87
CA TRP A 68 -2.96 -0.89 -1.44
C TRP A 68 -1.89 -1.94 -1.17
N PHE A 69 -2.34 -3.17 -0.98
CA PHE A 69 -1.51 -4.34 -0.72
C PHE A 69 -2.00 -5.51 -1.56
N GLU A 70 -1.07 -6.31 -2.08
CA GLU A 70 -1.40 -7.58 -2.73
C GLU A 70 -0.77 -8.73 -1.93
N ALA A 71 -1.47 -9.84 -1.84
CA ALA A 71 -0.94 -11.07 -1.27
C ALA A 71 -1.03 -12.23 -2.26
N GLN A 72 -0.21 -13.26 -2.02
CA GLN A 72 -0.34 -14.53 -2.73
C GLN A 72 -1.76 -15.09 -2.56
N ASN A 73 -2.22 -15.90 -3.52
CA ASN A 73 -3.55 -16.53 -3.56
C ASN A 73 -4.73 -15.61 -3.90
N ASN A 74 -4.52 -14.59 -4.75
CA ASN A 74 -5.57 -13.69 -5.24
C ASN A 74 -6.26 -12.90 -4.12
N TYR A 75 -5.47 -12.28 -3.26
CA TYR A 75 -5.96 -11.37 -2.23
C TYR A 75 -5.49 -9.94 -2.48
N ILE A 76 -6.40 -8.99 -2.28
CA ILE A 76 -6.12 -7.55 -2.31
C ILE A 76 -6.47 -6.96 -0.95
N GLY A 77 -5.57 -6.14 -0.42
CA GLY A 77 -5.72 -5.41 0.82
C GLY A 77 -5.86 -3.92 0.54
N LEU A 78 -6.84 -3.30 1.17
CA LEU A 78 -7.04 -1.85 1.21
C LEU A 78 -6.81 -1.38 2.64
N CYS A 79 -5.95 -0.39 2.81
CA CYS A 79 -5.77 0.34 4.05
C CYS A 79 -6.14 1.80 3.82
N ILE A 80 -7.00 2.36 4.65
CA ILE A 80 -7.37 3.77 4.63
C ILE A 80 -6.80 4.41 5.89
N VAL A 81 -5.94 5.41 5.68
CA VAL A 81 -5.24 6.11 6.76
C VAL A 81 -5.66 7.58 6.77
N PRO A 82 -5.78 8.21 7.95
CA PRO A 82 -5.93 9.65 8.04
C PRO A 82 -4.75 10.36 7.33
N GLY A 83 -5.02 11.33 6.45
CA GLY A 83 -3.98 12.05 5.72
C GLY A 83 -3.17 13.02 6.58
N ASN A 84 -3.75 13.50 7.68
CA ASN A 84 -3.04 14.23 8.72
C ASN A 84 -2.74 13.26 9.88
N GLN A 85 -1.70 12.44 9.72
CA GLN A 85 -1.11 11.73 10.84
C GLN A 85 -0.44 12.79 11.73
N ASP A 86 -1.14 13.28 12.75
CA ASP A 86 -0.46 14.03 13.82
C ASP A 86 0.66 13.13 14.35
N ARG A 87 1.86 13.68 14.55
CA ARG A 87 3.02 12.94 15.07
C ARG A 87 2.75 12.27 16.42
N ARG A 88 1.67 12.67 17.11
CA ARG A 88 1.20 12.10 18.37
C ARG A 88 0.32 10.86 18.21
N MET A 89 -0.21 10.58 17.02
CA MET A 89 -1.06 9.40 16.81
C MET A 89 -0.22 8.13 16.78
N THR A 90 -0.66 7.12 17.51
CA THR A 90 -0.10 5.77 17.43
C THR A 90 -0.23 5.25 15.99
N PRO A 91 0.81 4.59 15.42
CA PRO A 91 0.70 3.97 14.10
C PRO A 91 -0.50 3.01 14.01
N GLY A 92 -1.22 3.05 12.88
CA GLY A 92 -2.43 2.25 12.70
C GLY A 92 -3.65 2.76 13.47
N CYS A 93 -3.61 3.98 14.02
CA CYS A 93 -4.74 4.60 14.69
C CYS A 93 -5.72 5.26 13.71
N ALA A 94 -7.03 5.12 13.98
CA ALA A 94 -8.11 5.66 13.14
C ALA A 94 -8.02 5.19 11.67
N THR A 95 -7.45 4.01 11.46
CA THR A 95 -7.31 3.37 10.15
C THR A 95 -8.43 2.39 9.92
N ALA A 96 -8.83 2.25 8.66
CA ALA A 96 -9.73 1.20 8.22
C ALA A 96 -8.99 0.24 7.29
N TYR A 97 -9.38 -1.04 7.33
CA TYR A 97 -8.80 -2.10 6.54
C TYR A 97 -9.93 -2.89 5.87
N ALA A 98 -9.70 -3.32 4.64
CA ALA A 98 -10.51 -4.33 3.97
C ALA A 98 -9.61 -5.30 3.22
N THR A 99 -9.97 -6.58 3.21
CA THR A 99 -9.39 -7.60 2.35
C THR A 99 -10.44 -8.06 1.35
N TYR A 100 -9.98 -8.35 0.15
CA TYR A 100 -10.79 -8.88 -0.94
C TYR A 100 -10.15 -10.16 -1.44
N VAL A 101 -10.98 -11.15 -1.75
CA VAL A 101 -10.56 -12.41 -2.33
C VAL A 101 -11.22 -12.58 -3.69
N LYS A 102 -10.46 -13.10 -4.66
CA LYS A 102 -11.00 -13.45 -5.97
C LYS A 102 -11.74 -14.79 -5.91
N GLN A 103 -13.03 -14.79 -6.23
CA GLN A 103 -13.86 -15.99 -6.34
C GLN A 103 -14.41 -16.10 -7.76
N GLY A 104 -13.82 -16.99 -8.56
CA GLY A 104 -14.08 -17.01 -10.01
C GLY A 104 -13.58 -15.73 -10.67
N ASP A 105 -14.46 -15.02 -11.36
CA ASP A 105 -14.15 -13.75 -12.02
C ASP A 105 -14.46 -12.51 -11.18
N GLU A 106 -14.99 -12.69 -9.96
CA GLU A 106 -15.41 -11.58 -9.10
C GLU A 106 -14.51 -11.39 -7.89
N TRP A 107 -14.29 -10.12 -7.52
CA TRP A 107 -13.72 -9.73 -6.23
C TRP A 107 -14.81 -9.56 -5.19
N LYS A 108 -14.66 -10.27 -4.06
CA LYS A 108 -15.58 -10.21 -2.93
C LYS A 108 -14.85 -9.71 -1.68
N LEU A 109 -15.57 -8.95 -0.87
CA LEU A 109 -15.10 -8.54 0.44
C LEU A 109 -14.99 -9.78 1.35
N ASP A 110 -13.80 -9.99 1.89
CA ASP A 110 -13.47 -11.11 2.77
C ASP A 110 -13.53 -10.68 4.24
N GLU A 111 -12.70 -9.71 4.62
CA GLU A 111 -12.68 -9.12 5.96
C GLU A 111 -12.67 -7.59 5.87
N GLN A 112 -13.19 -6.92 6.92
CA GLN A 112 -12.97 -5.50 7.14
C GLN A 112 -12.88 -5.19 8.63
N LYS A 113 -12.04 -4.20 8.98
CA LYS A 113 -11.81 -3.79 10.36
C LYS A 113 -11.51 -2.31 10.44
N VAL A 114 -11.88 -1.67 11.55
CA VAL A 114 -11.48 -0.31 11.88
C VAL A 114 -10.75 -0.33 13.21
N THR A 115 -9.65 0.42 13.31
CA THR A 115 -8.94 0.62 14.57
C THR A 115 -9.38 1.93 15.21
N ILE A 116 -9.87 1.85 16.44
CA ILE A 116 -10.19 2.99 17.29
C ILE A 116 -9.18 3.01 18.42
N CYS A 117 -8.55 4.17 18.67
CA CYS A 117 -7.60 4.32 19.76
C CYS A 117 -8.25 5.05 20.95
N PRO A 118 -7.81 4.75 22.17
CA PRO A 118 -8.19 5.54 23.33
C PRO A 118 -7.69 6.99 23.18
N SER A 119 -8.54 7.92 23.59
CA SER A 119 -8.27 9.37 23.69
C SER A 119 -7.44 9.70 24.93
#